data_AF-A0A7S1NX71-F1
#
_entry.id   AF-A0A7S1NX71-F1
#
_cell.length_a   1.000
_cell.length_b   1.000
_cell.length_c   1.000
_cell.angle_alpha   90.00
_cell.angle_beta   90.00
_cell.angle_gamma   90.00
#
_symmetry.space_group_name_H-M   'P 1'
#
loop_
_entity.id
_entity.type
_entity.pdbx_description
1 polymer ?
#
loop_
_entity_poly.entity_id
_entity_poly.type
_entity_poly.pdbx_seq_one_letter_code
_entity_poly.pdbx_strand_id
1 'polypeptide(L)'
;FGHLLTHNGHSLALQRAGDNGVYRIYQAIDYRTTFRVVPLSELPANHPYRIGYKTTDPVIRWDNLLYPSFSSFLLRTVLVWWRHGVGVGRRHVLTGRIIDNDPRYRRLLTEAMSEQQHGGIAVDYRWDGRNLNHANPTYFRCVSVSGFRPGERVAAYVEVGVGDIRLLT
;
A
#
# COMPACT_ATOMS: atom_id res chain seq x y z
N PHE A 1 20.31 5.97 -4.30
CA PHE A 1 19.72 4.70 -4.75
C PHE A 1 18.41 4.85 -5.53
N GLY A 2 17.48 5.76 -5.18
CA GLY A 2 16.21 5.92 -5.94
C GLY A 2 16.38 6.25 -7.43
N HIS A 3 17.48 6.90 -7.83
CA HIS A 3 17.80 7.17 -9.24
C HIS A 3 18.15 5.91 -10.05
N LEU A 4 18.45 4.79 -9.41
CA LEU A 4 18.82 3.52 -10.06
C LEU A 4 17.60 2.68 -10.46
N LEU A 5 16.43 2.97 -9.88
CA LEU A 5 15.19 2.30 -10.24
C LEU A 5 14.60 3.02 -11.45
N THR A 6 14.42 2.30 -12.55
CA THR A 6 13.84 2.82 -13.79
C THR A 6 12.60 1.99 -14.19
N HIS A 7 11.58 2.66 -14.70
CA HIS A 7 10.39 2.03 -15.26
C HIS A 7 10.08 2.70 -16.60
N ASN A 8 9.98 1.91 -17.68
CA ASN A 8 9.83 2.42 -19.05
C ASN A 8 10.83 3.54 -19.39
N GLY A 9 12.10 3.40 -18.97
CA GLY A 9 13.15 4.39 -19.21
C GLY A 9 13.11 5.65 -18.33
N HIS A 10 12.10 5.82 -17.47
CA HIS A 10 12.05 6.94 -16.53
C HIS A 10 12.52 6.54 -15.14
N SER A 11 13.26 7.45 -14.48
CA SER A 11 13.67 7.25 -13.09
C SER A 11 12.46 7.26 -12.14
N LEU A 12 12.46 6.33 -11.19
CA LEU A 12 11.53 6.28 -10.07
C LEU A 12 12.05 7.09 -8.87
N ALA A 13 12.79 8.16 -9.13
CA ALA A 13 13.23 9.08 -8.09
C ALA A 13 12.03 9.82 -7.47
N LEU A 14 12.10 10.01 -6.15
CA LEU A 14 11.19 10.86 -5.41
C LEU A 14 11.40 12.32 -5.84
N GLN A 15 10.32 13.00 -6.23
CA GLN A 15 10.34 14.39 -6.66
C GLN A 15 9.27 15.18 -5.92
N ARG A 16 9.55 16.45 -5.62
CA ARG A 16 8.55 17.39 -5.15
C ARG A 16 7.65 17.81 -6.32
N ALA A 17 6.34 17.76 -6.13
CA ALA A 17 5.34 18.13 -7.12
C ALA A 17 4.63 19.42 -6.65
N GLY A 18 5.32 20.55 -6.76
CA GLY A 18 4.82 21.88 -6.37
C GLY A 18 5.00 22.23 -4.88
N ASP A 19 4.36 23.31 -4.46
CA ASP A 19 4.67 23.96 -3.18
C ASP A 19 3.94 23.37 -1.97
N ASN A 20 2.82 22.66 -2.19
CA ASN A 20 1.88 22.23 -1.15
C ASN A 20 2.28 20.94 -0.39
N GLY A 21 3.59 20.64 -0.29
CA GLY A 21 4.06 19.40 0.36
C GLY A 21 3.63 18.12 -0.37
N VAL A 22 3.34 18.24 -1.67
CA VAL A 22 3.00 17.11 -2.54
C VAL A 22 4.27 16.58 -3.19
N TYR A 23 4.36 15.26 -3.25
CA TYR A 23 5.45 14.50 -3.83
C TYR A 23 4.92 13.61 -4.94
N ARG A 24 5.81 13.16 -5.82
CA ARG A 24 5.54 12.13 -6.81
C ARG A 24 6.72 11.18 -6.91
N ILE A 25 6.41 9.94 -7.25
CA ILE A 25 7.38 8.94 -7.68
C ILE A 25 6.88 8.51 -9.05
N TYR A 26 7.67 8.79 -10.10
CA TYR A 26 7.35 8.62 -11.53
C TYR A 26 6.63 9.79 -12.23
N GLN A 27 6.91 9.95 -13.53
CA GLN A 27 6.50 11.09 -14.36
C GLN A 27 5.32 10.80 -15.29
N ALA A 28 4.80 9.56 -15.37
CA ALA A 28 3.72 9.26 -16.31
C ALA A 28 2.42 9.95 -15.89
N ILE A 29 2.14 11.07 -16.54
CA ILE A 29 0.90 11.65 -17.13
C ILE A 29 -0.43 11.57 -16.33
N ASP A 30 -0.55 10.75 -15.29
CA ASP A 30 -1.75 10.59 -14.48
C ASP A 30 -1.57 11.25 -13.10
N TYR A 31 -2.60 11.98 -12.68
CA TYR A 31 -2.80 12.59 -11.35
C TYR A 31 -2.73 11.55 -10.22
N ARG A 32 -2.71 10.26 -10.55
CA ARG A 32 -2.54 9.12 -9.64
C ARG A 32 -1.10 8.89 -9.17
N THR A 33 -0.12 9.69 -9.57
CA THR A 33 1.28 9.50 -9.14
C THR A 33 1.70 10.43 -8.00
N THR A 34 0.83 11.35 -7.56
CA THR A 34 1.12 12.29 -6.48
C THR A 34 0.60 11.82 -5.14
N PHE A 35 1.34 12.10 -4.07
CA PHE A 35 0.97 11.81 -2.69
C PHE A 35 1.45 12.93 -1.79
N ARG A 36 0.95 13.00 -0.56
CA ARG A 36 1.47 13.93 0.45
C ARG A 36 1.78 13.20 1.74
N VAL A 37 2.72 13.77 2.50
CA VAL A 37 2.94 13.39 3.88
C VAL A 37 1.80 13.97 4.74
N VAL A 38 1.26 13.16 5.66
CA VAL A 38 0.30 13.63 6.67
C VAL A 38 1.08 13.81 7.96
N PRO A 39 1.33 15.05 8.42
CA PRO A 39 2.01 15.28 9.67
C PRO A 39 1.18 14.78 10.85
N LEU A 40 1.85 14.43 11.95
CA LEU A 40 1.20 13.94 13.17
C LEU A 40 0.15 14.91 13.71
N SER A 41 0.35 16.23 13.54
CA SER A 41 -0.59 17.28 13.96
C SER A 41 -1.92 17.27 13.20
N GLU A 42 -1.96 16.76 11.97
CA GLU A 42 -3.19 16.66 11.17
C GLU A 42 -4.03 15.41 11.52
N LEU A 43 -3.43 14.40 12.15
CA LEU A 43 -4.16 13.20 12.54
C LEU A 43 -5.08 13.50 13.74
N PRO A 44 -6.35 13.10 13.74
CA PRO A 44 -7.22 13.22 14.92
C PRO A 44 -6.62 12.50 16.14
N ALA A 45 -6.83 13.00 17.36
CA ALA A 45 -6.16 12.49 18.57
C ALA A 45 -6.29 10.97 18.76
N ASN A 46 -7.44 10.39 18.42
CA ASN A 46 -7.74 8.96 18.55
C ASN A 46 -7.51 8.17 17.24
N HIS A 47 -6.83 8.75 16.27
CA HIS A 47 -6.61 8.12 14.98
C HIS A 47 -5.62 6.95 15.11
N PRO A 48 -5.92 5.75 14.56
CA PRO A 48 -5.14 4.53 14.77
C PRO A 48 -3.67 4.68 14.34
N TYR A 49 -3.40 5.45 13.28
CA TYR A 49 -2.03 5.66 12.79
C TYR A 49 -1.18 6.62 13.65
N ARG A 50 -1.73 7.21 14.73
CA ARG A 50 -0.92 8.04 15.65
C ARG A 50 -0.01 7.19 16.53
N ILE A 51 -0.46 6.01 16.98
CA ILE A 51 0.27 5.16 17.94
C ILE A 51 1.63 4.72 17.39
N GLY A 52 1.68 4.38 16.09
CA GLY A 52 2.90 3.93 15.42
C GLY A 52 3.61 5.00 14.59
N TYR A 53 3.24 6.26 14.72
CA TYR A 53 3.74 7.32 13.84
C TYR A 53 5.26 7.51 14.00
N LYS A 54 5.99 7.51 12.87
CA LYS A 54 7.43 7.79 12.83
C LYS A 54 7.68 8.92 11.85
N THR A 55 8.43 9.94 12.25
CA THR A 55 8.79 11.06 11.34
C THR A 55 9.67 10.60 10.17
N THR A 56 10.46 9.55 10.38
CA THR A 56 11.31 8.93 9.35
C THR A 56 10.56 7.98 8.41
N ASP A 57 9.34 7.56 8.78
CA ASP A 57 8.46 6.72 7.96
C ASP A 57 6.99 7.16 8.15
N PRO A 58 6.63 8.37 7.67
CA PRO A 58 5.40 9.03 8.08
C PRO A 58 4.16 8.51 7.34
N VAL A 59 2.99 8.84 7.87
CA VAL A 59 1.70 8.55 7.23
C VAL A 59 1.63 9.21 5.85
N ILE A 60 1.20 8.45 4.85
CA ILE A 60 1.06 8.94 3.47
C ILE A 60 -0.39 8.98 3.06
N ARG A 61 -0.78 10.10 2.47
CA ARG A 61 -2.07 10.32 1.81
C ARG A 61 -1.87 10.20 0.30
N TRP A 62 -2.58 9.25 -0.31
CA TRP A 62 -2.65 9.09 -1.75
C TRP A 62 -4.11 9.08 -2.18
N ASP A 63 -4.58 10.22 -2.69
CA ASP A 63 -6.00 10.41 -3.03
C ASP A 63 -6.93 10.00 -1.85
N ASN A 64 -7.84 9.05 -2.06
CA ASN A 64 -8.78 8.58 -1.04
C ASN A 64 -8.18 7.54 -0.09
N LEU A 65 -6.93 7.13 -0.32
CA LEU A 65 -6.23 6.13 0.46
C LEU A 65 -5.29 6.80 1.48
N LEU A 66 -5.23 6.19 2.66
CA LEU A 66 -4.32 6.57 3.72
C LEU A 66 -3.49 5.35 4.12
N TYR A 67 -2.16 5.51 4.07
CA TYR A 67 -1.19 4.51 4.44
C TYR A 67 -0.59 4.87 5.81
N PRO A 68 -0.40 3.89 6.72
CA PRO A 68 0.15 4.13 8.04
C PRO A 68 1.62 4.59 7.99
N SER A 69 2.31 4.32 6.90
CA SER A 69 3.71 4.70 6.71
C SER A 69 4.09 4.86 5.23
N PHE A 70 5.25 5.47 4.96
CA PHE A 70 5.78 5.64 3.62
C PHE A 70 6.26 4.31 3.03
N SER A 71 6.89 3.45 3.85
CA SER A 71 7.24 2.08 3.45
C SER A 71 6.00 1.28 3.03
N SER A 72 4.88 1.43 3.74
CA SER A 72 3.60 0.80 3.40
C SER A 72 3.10 1.28 2.03
N PHE A 73 3.11 2.60 1.80
CA PHE A 73 2.75 3.17 0.51
C PHE A 73 3.65 2.67 -0.63
N LEU A 74 4.97 2.63 -0.42
CA LEU A 74 5.93 2.16 -1.44
C LEU A 74 5.71 0.70 -1.79
N LEU A 75 5.60 -0.19 -0.80
CA LEU A 75 5.39 -1.62 -1.04
C LEU A 75 4.11 -1.87 -1.83
N ARG A 76 3.00 -1.22 -1.44
CA ARG A 76 1.74 -1.34 -2.20
C ARG A 76 1.87 -0.77 -3.60
N THR A 77 2.57 0.34 -3.78
CA THR A 77 2.82 0.93 -5.10
C THR A 77 3.59 -0.03 -6.00
N VAL A 78 4.69 -0.62 -5.50
CA VAL A 78 5.48 -1.61 -6.22
C VAL A 78 4.62 -2.80 -6.64
N LEU A 79 3.84 -3.39 -5.72
CA LEU A 79 2.98 -4.55 -6.03
C LEU A 79 1.92 -4.25 -7.11
N VAL A 80 1.39 -3.04 -7.14
CA VAL A 80 0.37 -2.64 -8.13
C VAL A 80 0.98 -2.32 -9.46
N TRP A 81 2.15 -1.68 -9.46
CA TRP A 81 2.80 -1.19 -10.67
C TRP A 81 3.59 -2.28 -11.37
N TRP A 82 4.10 -3.25 -10.61
CA TRP A 82 4.82 -4.41 -11.15
C TRP A 82 4.09 -5.06 -12.33
N ARG A 83 2.77 -5.27 -12.20
CA ARG A 83 1.93 -5.89 -13.22
C ARG A 83 1.83 -5.10 -14.55
N HIS A 84 2.19 -3.82 -14.53
CA HIS A 84 2.20 -2.94 -15.69
C HIS A 84 3.55 -2.95 -16.41
N GLY A 85 4.57 -3.64 -15.86
CA GLY A 85 5.83 -3.88 -16.53
C GLY A 85 5.66 -4.76 -17.78
N VAL A 86 6.44 -4.47 -18.82
CA VAL A 86 6.42 -5.22 -20.08
C VAL A 86 6.72 -6.70 -19.80
N GLY A 87 5.81 -7.59 -20.24
CA GLY A 87 5.95 -9.04 -20.08
C GLY A 87 5.60 -9.60 -18.70
N VAL A 88 5.26 -8.75 -17.72
CA VAL A 88 4.89 -9.19 -16.36
C VAL A 88 3.39 -9.54 -16.30
N GLY A 89 2.54 -8.65 -16.80
CA GLY A 89 1.08 -8.83 -16.78
C GLY A 89 0.49 -8.92 -15.36
N ARG A 90 -0.84 -8.97 -15.27
CA ARG A 90 -1.57 -9.30 -14.04
C ARG A 90 -2.34 -10.59 -14.30
N ARG A 91 -2.08 -11.63 -13.51
CA ARG A 91 -2.95 -12.81 -13.48
C ARG A 91 -3.70 -12.85 -12.16
N HIS A 92 -5.02 -12.79 -12.29
CA HIS A 92 -5.90 -13.08 -11.18
C HIS A 92 -6.01 -14.59 -11.01
N VAL A 93 -5.56 -15.11 -9.87
CA VAL A 93 -5.51 -16.56 -9.62
C VAL A 93 -6.79 -17.02 -8.94
N LEU A 94 -7.24 -16.29 -7.92
CA LEU A 94 -8.40 -16.66 -7.12
C LEU A 94 -9.06 -15.42 -6.52
N THR A 95 -10.39 -15.42 -6.48
CA THR A 95 -11.18 -14.59 -5.56
C THR A 95 -12.00 -15.50 -4.66
N GLY A 96 -11.94 -15.24 -3.36
CA GLY A 96 -12.87 -15.78 -2.37
C GLY A 96 -13.64 -14.65 -1.71
N ARG A 97 -14.96 -14.82 -1.56
CA ARG A 97 -15.76 -13.94 -0.72
C ARG A 97 -15.65 -14.37 0.73
N ILE A 98 -15.54 -13.39 1.62
CA ILE A 98 -15.60 -13.57 3.06
C ILE A 98 -16.48 -12.47 3.63
N ILE A 99 -17.52 -12.84 4.37
CA ILE A 99 -18.49 -11.87 4.88
C ILE A 99 -17.78 -10.94 5.87
N ASP A 100 -18.03 -9.62 5.79
CA ASP A 100 -17.35 -8.62 6.63
C ASP A 100 -17.48 -8.87 8.16
N ASN A 101 -18.55 -9.56 8.56
CA ASN A 101 -18.80 -9.95 9.96
C ASN A 101 -18.18 -11.30 10.35
N ASP A 102 -17.49 -11.98 9.43
CA ASP A 102 -16.78 -13.20 9.73
C ASP A 102 -15.55 -12.89 10.61
N PRO A 103 -15.39 -13.54 11.78
CA PRO A 103 -14.23 -13.36 12.63
C PRO A 103 -12.89 -13.60 11.91
N ARG A 104 -12.87 -14.49 10.91
CA ARG A 104 -11.68 -14.79 10.11
C ARG A 104 -11.29 -13.60 9.23
N TYR A 105 -12.24 -12.85 8.70
CA TYR A 105 -11.96 -11.64 7.91
C TYR A 105 -11.30 -10.56 8.78
N ARG A 106 -11.84 -10.35 9.98
CA ARG A 106 -11.25 -9.39 10.94
C ARG A 106 -9.83 -9.80 11.32
N ARG A 107 -9.60 -11.09 11.62
CA ARG A 107 -8.25 -11.60 11.92
C ARG A 107 -7.30 -11.37 10.75
N LEU A 108 -7.72 -11.68 9.52
CA LEU A 108 -6.91 -11.42 8.33
C LEU A 108 -6.49 -9.94 8.23
N LEU A 109 -7.36 -9.00 8.60
CA LEU A 109 -7.05 -7.56 8.56
C LEU A 109 -6.22 -7.04 9.75
N THR A 110 -6.26 -7.68 10.92
CA THR A 110 -5.67 -7.12 12.15
C THR A 110 -4.51 -7.92 12.72
N GLU A 111 -4.39 -9.20 12.40
CA GLU A 111 -3.39 -10.08 12.97
C GLU A 111 -1.98 -9.63 12.58
N ALA A 112 -1.05 -9.64 13.54
CA ALA A 112 0.32 -9.23 13.26
C ALA A 112 0.97 -10.28 12.35
N MET A 113 1.38 -9.85 11.15
CA MET A 113 2.12 -10.69 10.23
C MET A 113 3.55 -10.17 10.10
N SER A 114 4.50 -11.07 10.30
CA SER A 114 5.92 -10.81 10.12
C SER A 114 6.49 -11.78 9.09
N GLU A 115 7.48 -11.33 8.34
CA GLU A 115 8.20 -12.18 7.38
C GLU A 115 8.81 -13.40 8.09
N GLN A 116 9.39 -13.19 9.28
CA GLN A 116 10.09 -14.23 10.03
C GLN A 116 9.17 -15.36 10.49
N GLN A 117 7.95 -15.05 10.92
CA GLN A 117 7.03 -16.06 11.46
C GLN A 117 6.09 -16.63 10.41
N HIS A 118 5.67 -15.82 9.43
CA HIS A 118 4.59 -16.16 8.51
C HIS A 118 5.03 -16.23 7.05
N GLY A 119 6.29 -15.90 6.76
CA GLY A 119 6.85 -15.97 5.43
C GLY A 119 6.28 -14.95 4.45
N GLY A 120 5.65 -13.87 4.93
CA GLY A 120 5.07 -12.81 4.08
C GLY A 120 5.22 -11.41 4.66
N ILE A 121 5.12 -10.41 3.80
CA ILE A 121 5.18 -8.98 4.17
C ILE A 121 3.79 -8.38 4.05
N ALA A 122 3.18 -8.01 5.18
CA ALA A 122 1.86 -7.39 5.21
C ALA A 122 1.96 -5.86 5.20
N VAL A 123 1.03 -5.24 4.45
CA VAL A 123 0.89 -3.81 4.30
C VAL A 123 -0.58 -3.45 4.50
N ASP A 124 -0.83 -2.59 5.48
CA ASP A 124 -2.16 -2.11 5.79
C ASP A 124 -2.39 -0.74 5.17
N TYR A 125 -3.63 -0.47 4.78
CA TYR A 125 -4.06 0.87 4.36
C TYR A 125 -5.58 0.99 4.52
N ARG A 126 -6.10 2.21 4.45
CA ARG A 126 -7.54 2.44 4.53
C ARG A 126 -8.02 3.39 3.45
N TRP A 127 -9.26 3.21 3.05
CA TRP A 127 -10.02 4.18 2.29
C TRP A 127 -10.90 4.98 3.25
N ASP A 128 -10.71 6.30 3.28
CA ASP A 128 -11.45 7.20 4.17
C ASP A 128 -12.06 8.40 3.42
N GLY A 129 -12.11 8.33 2.08
CA GLY A 129 -12.73 9.36 1.24
C GLY A 129 -12.12 10.76 1.40
N ARG A 130 -10.80 10.83 1.66
CA ARG A 130 -10.07 12.09 1.98
C ARG A 130 -10.46 12.73 3.30
N ASN A 131 -11.20 12.03 4.17
CA ASN A 131 -11.61 12.53 5.48
C ASN A 131 -10.91 11.74 6.59
N LEU A 132 -9.96 12.35 7.28
CA LEU A 132 -9.26 11.71 8.41
C LEU A 132 -10.19 11.34 9.58
N ASN A 133 -11.34 12.02 9.69
CA ASN A 133 -12.40 11.79 10.67
C ASN A 133 -13.54 10.89 10.14
N HIS A 134 -13.34 10.19 9.02
CA HIS A 134 -14.37 9.30 8.48
C HIS A 134 -14.80 8.26 9.52
N ALA A 135 -16.09 8.21 9.86
CA ALA A 135 -16.59 7.39 10.96
C ALA A 135 -16.42 5.89 10.72
N ASN A 136 -16.62 5.44 9.47
CA ASN A 136 -16.55 4.03 9.08
C ASN A 136 -15.60 3.84 7.88
N PRO A 137 -14.28 4.04 8.05
CA PRO A 137 -13.34 3.87 6.95
C PRO A 137 -13.26 2.38 6.57
N THR A 138 -12.96 2.11 5.31
CA THR A 138 -12.75 0.73 4.84
C THR A 138 -11.28 0.37 4.99
N TYR A 139 -10.99 -0.75 5.65
CA TYR A 139 -9.62 -1.23 5.84
C TYR A 139 -9.26 -2.27 4.80
N PHE A 140 -8.00 -2.24 4.38
CA PHE A 140 -7.42 -3.15 3.42
C PHE A 140 -6.09 -3.66 3.95
N ARG A 141 -5.77 -4.88 3.54
CA ARG A 141 -4.45 -5.47 3.75
C ARG A 141 -3.95 -6.08 2.45
N CYS A 142 -2.67 -5.87 2.17
CA CYS A 142 -1.96 -6.54 1.10
C CYS A 142 -0.84 -7.37 1.70
N VAL A 143 -0.78 -8.67 1.41
CA VAL A 143 0.25 -9.57 1.90
C VAL A 143 1.06 -10.08 0.72
N SER A 144 2.33 -9.68 0.63
CA SER A 144 3.26 -10.29 -0.32
C SER A 144 3.62 -11.70 0.17
N VAL A 145 3.42 -12.70 -0.68
CA VAL A 145 3.67 -14.12 -0.38
C VAL A 145 4.79 -14.73 -1.22
N SER A 146 5.21 -14.06 -2.30
CA SER A 146 6.35 -14.46 -3.15
C SER A 146 6.86 -13.25 -3.97
N GLY A 147 8.08 -13.33 -4.49
CA GLY A 147 8.74 -12.37 -5.37
C GLY A 147 9.54 -11.29 -4.66
N PHE A 148 9.80 -11.47 -3.36
CA PHE A 148 10.58 -10.52 -2.56
C PHE A 148 11.86 -11.14 -1.98
N ARG A 149 12.09 -12.45 -2.17
CA ARG A 149 13.31 -13.14 -1.77
C ARG A 149 14.24 -13.44 -2.95
N PRO A 150 15.56 -13.60 -2.71
CA PRO A 150 16.49 -14.04 -3.74
C PRO A 150 16.06 -15.36 -4.39
N GLY A 151 16.04 -15.40 -5.73
CA GLY A 151 15.70 -16.59 -6.51
C GLY A 151 14.21 -16.78 -6.81
N GLU A 152 13.31 -16.04 -6.17
CA GLU A 152 11.89 -16.04 -6.52
C GLU A 152 11.68 -15.33 -7.86
N ARG A 153 10.99 -16.00 -8.79
CA ARG A 153 10.76 -15.49 -10.16
C ARG A 153 9.37 -14.92 -10.38
N VAL A 154 8.46 -15.20 -9.46
CA VAL A 154 7.05 -14.82 -9.56
C VAL A 154 6.70 -14.02 -8.33
N ALA A 155 6.24 -12.79 -8.52
CA ALA A 155 5.62 -12.02 -7.47
C ALA A 155 4.20 -12.51 -7.24
N ALA A 156 3.81 -12.71 -5.99
CA ALA A 156 2.46 -13.06 -5.64
C ALA A 156 2.04 -12.31 -4.39
N TYR A 157 0.80 -11.83 -4.37
CA TYR A 157 0.25 -11.16 -3.20
C TYR A 157 -1.24 -11.45 -3.03
N VAL A 158 -1.66 -11.41 -1.77
CA VAL A 158 -3.05 -11.50 -1.36
C VAL A 158 -3.54 -10.11 -1.01
N GLU A 159 -4.65 -9.68 -1.61
CA GLU A 159 -5.36 -8.45 -1.24
C GLU A 159 -6.64 -8.83 -0.49
N VAL A 160 -6.82 -8.26 0.70
CA VAL A 160 -7.98 -8.45 1.57
C VAL A 160 -8.67 -7.10 1.77
N GLY A 161 -9.96 -7.04 1.51
CA GLY A 161 -10.78 -5.85 1.75
C GLY A 161 -12.15 -5.93 1.06
N VAL A 162 -13.11 -5.15 1.54
CA VAL A 162 -14.49 -5.08 1.02
C VAL A 162 -15.17 -6.46 0.96
N GLY A 163 -14.91 -7.32 1.94
CA GLY A 163 -15.47 -8.68 1.98
C GLY A 163 -14.90 -9.64 0.93
N ASP A 164 -13.79 -9.29 0.29
CA ASP A 164 -13.10 -10.13 -0.69
C ASP A 164 -11.67 -10.46 -0.24
N ILE A 165 -11.21 -11.63 -0.66
CA ILE A 165 -9.81 -12.06 -0.65
C ILE A 165 -9.42 -12.37 -2.09
N ARG A 166 -8.36 -11.75 -2.59
CA ARG A 166 -7.89 -11.91 -3.97
C ARG A 166 -6.43 -12.33 -3.98
N LEU A 167 -6.12 -13.44 -4.65
CA LEU A 167 -4.75 -13.87 -4.92
C LEU A 167 -4.34 -13.46 -6.33
N LEU A 168 -3.19 -12.79 -6.40
CA LEU A 168 -2.69 -12.11 -7.59
C LEU A 168 -1.24 -12.48 -7.83
N THR A 169 -0.88 -12.68 -9.10
CA THR A 169 0.51 -12.85 -9.57
C THR A 169 0.80 -11.91 -10.73
#